data_AF-A0A505HAL1-F1
#
_entry.id   AF-A0A505HAL1-F1
#
_cell.length_a   1.000
_cell.length_b   1.000
_cell.length_c   1.000
_cell.angle_alpha   90.00
_cell.angle_beta   90.00
_cell.angle_gamma   90.00
#
_symmetry.space_group_name_H-M   'P 1'
#
loop_
_entity.id
_entity.type
_entity.pdbx_description
1 polymer ?
#
loop_
_entity_poly.entity_id
_entity_poly.type
_entity_poly.pdbx_seq_one_letter_code
_entity_poly.pdbx_strand_id
1 'polypeptide(L)'
;MGNDFDAGWSRVGPQITRIVTTAQLRMARAAADYLPSELGEVGLDPRLSGQIVPSAFAGVNGENGLLLAEALSFSVVRAKMSVAEGAQPGLALERGGQWLTLAAGTAMADAGRSAEAAGIAASTATGFVRMLNPPSCSRCVILAGKWYRWNAGFDRHPGCDCRGVPASEGMAGDMATDPYAYFDSLSPEMRAKTFGAAEARAIEEGADIFQVVNARRGMTTSGRFTREGTSRRGSFRSMSAAGRAGDRRLSVQEIIRRSGGDRGAARQLLRRYGYITEQGQNPHGVIRMGGGASSGGIRRVATGSGGSRPPSRSPGSSAPVVSGAGGGAKPPRTPRAAASAPDPGDDMRDPNVRAYWARRQEQIGVDTRGERLEPHEVRFLERFTVDNRVRWIPRDRSTLKPTSDFEWLNAGGIKVELKSTQPKYQSVKNHIQRSVVKAQAAGVVKENFIIDLGDRQLSEKLVKQLALYNLRTPSARIRRLWVMSRGELVEVDLTGT
;
A
#
# COMPACT_ATOMS: atom_id res chain seq x y z
N MET A 1 -45.10 6.51 3.90
CA MET A 1 -45.87 5.74 2.90
C MET A 1 -46.93 4.92 3.64
N GLY A 2 -47.96 4.43 2.95
CA GLY A 2 -48.97 3.54 3.54
C GLY A 2 -48.69 2.06 3.21
N ASN A 3 -49.69 1.19 3.44
CA ASN A 3 -49.59 -0.24 3.13
C ASN A 3 -49.60 -0.54 1.62
N ASP A 4 -50.07 0.39 0.79
CA ASP A 4 -49.89 0.36 -0.66
C ASP A 4 -48.50 0.92 -1.03
N PHE A 5 -47.61 0.02 -1.40
CA PHE A 5 -46.24 0.36 -1.79
C PHE A 5 -46.14 0.94 -3.21
N ASP A 6 -47.06 0.61 -4.13
CA ASP A 6 -47.02 1.10 -5.51
C ASP A 6 -47.52 2.56 -5.58
N ALA A 7 -48.65 2.85 -4.95
CA ALA A 7 -49.14 4.23 -4.80
C ALA A 7 -48.18 5.06 -3.93
N GLY A 8 -47.53 4.43 -2.94
CA GLY A 8 -46.44 5.02 -2.18
C GLY A 8 -45.28 5.46 -3.08
N TRP A 9 -44.74 4.53 -3.86
CA TRP A 9 -43.61 4.78 -4.78
C TRP A 9 -43.97 5.77 -5.89
N SER A 10 -45.17 5.71 -6.45
CA SER A 10 -45.62 6.62 -7.51
C SER A 10 -45.56 8.10 -7.08
N ARG A 11 -45.73 8.39 -5.77
CA ARG A 11 -45.60 9.75 -5.21
C ARG A 11 -44.16 10.17 -4.93
N VAL A 12 -43.26 9.26 -4.54
CA VAL A 12 -41.91 9.61 -4.05
C VAL A 12 -40.76 9.26 -5.01
N GLY A 13 -40.93 8.20 -5.80
CA GLY A 13 -39.94 7.65 -6.72
C GLY A 13 -39.37 8.66 -7.72
N PRO A 14 -40.19 9.50 -8.38
CA PRO A 14 -39.68 10.54 -9.29
C PRO A 14 -38.79 11.58 -8.59
N GLN A 15 -39.12 11.97 -7.36
CA GLN A 15 -38.30 12.89 -6.56
C GLN A 15 -36.99 12.24 -6.13
N ILE A 16 -37.06 10.99 -5.62
CA ILE A 16 -35.88 10.23 -5.20
C ILE A 16 -34.93 10.01 -6.38
N THR A 17 -35.45 9.58 -7.54
CA THR A 17 -34.66 9.40 -8.76
C THR A 17 -33.93 10.68 -9.15
N ARG A 18 -34.62 11.82 -9.18
CA ARG A 18 -34.02 13.13 -9.51
C ARG A 18 -32.92 13.54 -8.51
N ILE A 19 -33.09 13.28 -7.22
CA ILE A 19 -32.06 13.52 -6.19
C ILE A 19 -30.84 12.65 -6.46
N VAL A 20 -31.02 11.34 -6.68
CA VAL A 20 -29.92 10.40 -6.91
C VAL A 20 -29.21 10.69 -8.24
N THR A 21 -29.93 11.01 -9.32
CA THR A 21 -29.34 11.47 -10.60
C THR A 21 -28.49 12.72 -10.41
N THR A 22 -28.97 13.70 -9.62
CA THR A 22 -28.20 14.92 -9.31
C THR A 22 -26.93 14.61 -8.53
N ALA A 23 -27.00 13.66 -7.60
CA ALA A 23 -25.84 13.21 -6.84
C ALA A 23 -24.84 12.41 -7.71
N GLN A 24 -25.31 11.52 -8.60
CA GLN A 24 -24.45 10.85 -9.60
C GLN A 24 -23.68 11.85 -10.44
N LEU A 25 -24.34 12.88 -10.96
CA LEU A 25 -23.70 13.95 -11.74
C LEU A 25 -22.63 14.70 -10.94
N ARG A 26 -22.87 14.95 -9.63
CA ARG A 26 -21.88 15.57 -8.74
C ARG A 26 -20.68 14.64 -8.48
N MET A 27 -20.91 13.35 -8.27
CA MET A 27 -19.84 12.35 -8.10
C MET A 27 -18.98 12.22 -9.35
N ALA A 28 -19.60 12.16 -10.54
CA ALA A 28 -18.90 12.08 -11.81
C ALA A 28 -18.11 13.37 -12.14
N ARG A 29 -18.62 14.55 -11.77
CA ARG A 29 -17.88 15.82 -11.88
C ARG A 29 -16.67 15.83 -10.96
N ALA A 30 -16.86 15.53 -9.68
CA ALA A 30 -15.77 15.46 -8.71
C ALA A 30 -14.67 14.48 -9.15
N ALA A 31 -15.03 13.32 -9.72
CA ALA A 31 -14.07 12.37 -10.30
C ALA A 31 -13.30 12.94 -11.50
N ALA A 32 -13.98 13.67 -12.41
CA ALA A 32 -13.34 14.30 -13.57
C ALA A 32 -12.38 15.44 -13.17
N ASP A 33 -12.74 16.24 -12.17
CA ASP A 33 -11.91 17.36 -11.66
C ASP A 33 -10.71 16.85 -10.84
N TYR A 34 -10.89 15.76 -10.08
CA TYR A 34 -9.88 15.12 -9.24
C TYR A 34 -8.71 14.53 -10.05
N LEU A 35 -9.02 13.92 -11.21
CA LEU A 35 -8.09 13.05 -11.91
C LEU A 35 -6.81 13.75 -12.43
N PRO A 36 -6.86 14.93 -13.08
CA PRO A 36 -5.64 15.63 -13.52
C PRO A 36 -4.73 16.03 -12.36
N SER A 37 -5.31 16.38 -11.19
CA SER A 37 -4.55 16.72 -9.99
C SER A 37 -3.75 15.52 -9.50
N GLU A 38 -4.42 14.38 -9.30
CA GLU A 38 -3.79 13.13 -8.85
C GLU A 38 -2.69 12.65 -9.80
N LEU A 39 -2.93 12.69 -11.12
CA LEU A 39 -1.93 12.35 -12.13
C LEU A 39 -0.66 13.19 -11.93
N GLY A 40 -0.78 14.51 -11.74
CA GLY A 40 0.35 15.39 -11.44
C GLY A 40 1.03 15.10 -10.09
N GLU A 41 0.25 14.77 -9.05
CA GLU A 41 0.76 14.40 -7.73
C GLU A 41 1.62 13.12 -7.80
N VAL A 42 1.11 12.05 -8.42
CA VAL A 42 1.86 10.80 -8.62
C VAL A 42 2.98 10.93 -9.68
N GLY A 43 3.03 12.03 -10.43
CA GLY A 43 4.10 12.35 -11.38
C GLY A 43 3.92 11.75 -12.77
N LEU A 44 2.68 11.50 -13.16
CA LEU A 44 2.25 11.21 -14.54
C LEU A 44 1.90 12.52 -15.27
N ASP A 45 1.66 12.44 -16.58
CA ASP A 45 1.15 13.59 -17.34
C ASP A 45 -0.31 13.87 -16.92
N PRO A 46 -0.64 15.08 -16.43
CA PRO A 46 -2.00 15.41 -16.02
C PRO A 46 -2.96 15.59 -17.21
N ARG A 47 -2.45 15.65 -18.45
CA ARG A 47 -3.27 15.83 -19.65
C ARG A 47 -4.00 14.54 -20.02
N LEU A 48 -5.31 14.67 -20.26
CA LEU A 48 -6.14 13.62 -20.83
C LEU A 48 -6.22 13.77 -22.35
N SER A 49 -6.31 12.67 -23.07
CA SER A 49 -6.52 12.63 -24.53
C SER A 49 -7.91 13.09 -24.96
N GLY A 50 -8.86 13.15 -24.03
CA GLY A 50 -10.21 13.67 -24.22
C GLY A 50 -10.83 14.14 -22.90
N GLN A 51 -11.82 15.02 -22.99
CA GLN A 51 -12.58 15.47 -21.82
C GLN A 51 -13.58 14.39 -21.38
N ILE A 52 -13.70 14.21 -20.07
CA ILE A 52 -14.76 13.38 -19.49
C ILE A 52 -16.07 14.16 -19.50
N VAL A 53 -17.17 13.47 -19.82
CA VAL A 53 -18.52 14.04 -19.92
C VAL A 53 -19.34 13.53 -18.72
N PRO A 54 -19.42 14.26 -17.59
CA PRO A 54 -19.99 13.71 -16.35
C PRO A 54 -21.47 13.35 -16.44
N SER A 55 -22.23 13.97 -17.34
CA SER A 55 -23.64 13.65 -17.60
C SER A 55 -23.85 12.26 -18.19
N ALA A 56 -22.85 11.66 -18.84
CA ALA A 56 -22.95 10.31 -19.39
C ALA A 56 -23.00 9.21 -18.30
N PHE A 57 -22.65 9.53 -17.05
CA PHE A 57 -22.62 8.61 -15.92
C PHE A 57 -23.80 8.81 -14.95
N ALA A 58 -24.78 9.65 -15.30
CA ALA A 58 -25.94 9.98 -14.46
C ALA A 58 -27.25 9.43 -15.07
N GLY A 59 -28.19 9.03 -14.21
CA GLY A 59 -29.49 8.51 -14.63
C GLY A 59 -29.52 7.01 -14.96
N VAL A 60 -28.40 6.31 -14.78
CA VAL A 60 -28.24 4.86 -15.01
C VAL A 60 -27.63 4.14 -13.81
N ASN A 61 -27.86 2.83 -13.73
CA ASN A 61 -27.19 1.93 -12.78
C ASN A 61 -25.86 1.43 -13.36
N GLY A 62 -24.75 1.66 -12.64
CA GLY A 62 -23.41 1.24 -13.05
C GLY A 62 -23.12 -0.27 -12.98
N GLU A 63 -24.07 -1.09 -12.54
CA GLU A 63 -23.92 -2.55 -12.56
C GLU A 63 -24.31 -3.20 -13.88
N ASN A 64 -25.41 -2.74 -14.49
CA ASN A 64 -26.02 -3.39 -15.65
C ASN A 64 -26.58 -2.41 -16.70
N GLY A 65 -26.40 -1.10 -16.52
CA GLY A 65 -26.87 -0.07 -17.45
C GLY A 65 -28.37 0.23 -17.39
N LEU A 66 -29.14 -0.40 -16.49
CA LEU A 66 -30.58 -0.09 -16.33
C LEU A 66 -30.81 1.38 -15.99
N LEU A 67 -31.95 1.91 -16.41
CA LEU A 67 -32.37 3.26 -16.02
C LEU A 67 -32.50 3.35 -14.50
N LEU A 68 -32.03 4.46 -13.92
CA LEU A 68 -32.00 4.63 -12.47
C LEU A 68 -33.40 4.56 -11.83
N ALA A 69 -34.42 5.09 -12.51
CA ALA A 69 -35.81 5.03 -12.03
C ALA A 69 -36.29 3.58 -11.83
N GLU A 70 -36.00 2.72 -12.81
CA GLU A 70 -36.33 1.29 -12.80
C GLU A 70 -35.50 0.57 -11.72
N ALA A 71 -34.19 0.81 -11.69
CA ALA A 71 -33.30 0.21 -10.71
C ALA A 71 -33.73 0.53 -9.26
N LEU A 72 -34.12 1.77 -8.96
CA LEU A 72 -34.59 2.14 -7.62
C LEU A 72 -36.00 1.60 -7.30
N SER A 73 -36.83 1.32 -8.32
CA SER A 73 -38.17 0.76 -8.13
C SER A 73 -38.19 -0.67 -7.55
N PHE A 74 -37.09 -1.43 -7.68
CA PHE A 74 -36.94 -2.74 -7.03
C PHE A 74 -37.04 -2.69 -5.49
N SER A 75 -36.95 -1.50 -4.88
CA SER A 75 -37.31 -1.30 -3.46
C SER A 75 -38.75 -1.71 -3.13
N VAL A 76 -39.70 -1.46 -4.04
CA VAL A 76 -41.11 -1.86 -3.95
C VAL A 76 -41.23 -3.38 -4.05
N VAL A 77 -40.51 -4.00 -4.98
CA VAL A 77 -40.44 -5.45 -5.12
C VAL A 77 -39.90 -6.08 -3.84
N ARG A 78 -38.85 -5.50 -3.22
CA ARG A 78 -38.29 -6.00 -1.96
C ARG A 78 -39.26 -5.88 -0.78
N ALA A 79 -40.07 -4.83 -0.73
CA ALA A 79 -41.14 -4.70 0.25
C ALA A 79 -42.24 -5.77 0.03
N LYS A 80 -42.74 -5.93 -1.21
CA LYS A 80 -43.72 -6.96 -1.58
C LYS A 80 -43.24 -8.39 -1.27
N MET A 81 -42.00 -8.71 -1.61
CA MET A 81 -41.38 -9.99 -1.24
C MET A 81 -41.34 -10.20 0.28
N SER A 82 -41.04 -9.16 1.05
CA SER A 82 -41.05 -9.26 2.52
C SER A 82 -42.45 -9.57 3.07
N VAL A 83 -43.52 -9.04 2.46
CA VAL A 83 -44.90 -9.40 2.82
C VAL A 83 -45.22 -10.85 2.44
N ALA A 84 -44.76 -11.32 1.26
CA ALA A 84 -44.91 -12.72 0.85
C ALA A 84 -44.12 -13.69 1.76
N GLU A 85 -43.01 -13.24 2.36
CA GLU A 85 -42.26 -13.92 3.42
C GLU A 85 -42.96 -13.84 4.81
N GLY A 86 -44.16 -13.24 4.90
CA GLY A 86 -44.96 -13.14 6.13
C GLY A 86 -44.68 -11.91 7.01
N ALA A 87 -43.89 -10.93 6.55
CA ALA A 87 -43.63 -9.72 7.33
C ALA A 87 -44.82 -8.74 7.31
N GLN A 88 -45.07 -8.11 8.46
CA GLN A 88 -46.06 -7.03 8.57
C GLN A 88 -45.70 -5.82 7.66
N PRO A 89 -46.67 -5.08 7.11
CA PRO A 89 -46.43 -4.02 6.12
C PRO A 89 -45.40 -2.96 6.54
N GLY A 90 -45.36 -2.58 7.82
CA GLY A 90 -44.36 -1.63 8.35
C GLY A 90 -42.92 -2.15 8.27
N LEU A 91 -42.69 -3.41 8.64
CA LEU A 91 -41.38 -4.07 8.54
C LEU A 91 -40.99 -4.33 7.08
N ALA A 92 -41.96 -4.65 6.22
CA ALA A 92 -41.74 -4.78 4.79
C ALA A 92 -41.32 -3.45 4.14
N LEU A 93 -41.97 -2.34 4.53
CA LEU A 93 -41.61 -0.99 4.09
C LEU A 93 -40.18 -0.61 4.55
N GLU A 94 -39.83 -0.93 5.80
CA GLU A 94 -38.49 -0.70 6.33
C GLU A 94 -37.42 -1.45 5.52
N ARG A 95 -37.64 -2.75 5.26
CA ARG A 95 -36.73 -3.58 4.43
C ARG A 95 -36.61 -3.03 3.00
N GLY A 96 -37.69 -2.53 2.40
CA GLY A 96 -37.67 -1.85 1.11
C GLY A 96 -36.84 -0.55 1.15
N GLY A 97 -36.98 0.25 2.21
CA GLY A 97 -36.22 1.49 2.42
C GLY A 97 -34.72 1.27 2.68
N GLN A 98 -34.38 0.22 3.45
CA GLN A 98 -32.98 -0.21 3.64
C GLN A 98 -32.35 -0.62 2.30
N TRP A 99 -33.07 -1.40 1.48
CA TRP A 99 -32.62 -1.77 0.13
C TRP A 99 -32.44 -0.55 -0.77
N LEU A 100 -33.41 0.38 -0.77
CA LEU A 100 -33.37 1.61 -1.56
C LEU A 100 -32.15 2.48 -1.21
N THR A 101 -31.86 2.61 0.09
CA THR A 101 -30.71 3.37 0.60
C THR A 101 -29.39 2.78 0.09
N LEU A 102 -29.26 1.45 0.13
CA LEU A 102 -28.08 0.74 -0.36
C LEU A 102 -27.93 0.84 -1.88
N ALA A 103 -29.03 0.72 -2.63
CA ALA A 103 -29.05 0.83 -4.09
C ALA A 103 -28.68 2.25 -4.54
N ALA A 104 -29.28 3.28 -3.94
CA ALA A 104 -28.94 4.68 -4.21
C ALA A 104 -27.47 5.00 -3.90
N GLY A 105 -26.97 4.57 -2.73
CA GLY A 105 -25.55 4.72 -2.35
C GLY A 105 -24.60 4.07 -3.35
N THR A 106 -24.92 2.86 -3.80
CA THR A 106 -24.13 2.12 -4.80
C THR A 106 -24.14 2.84 -6.15
N ALA A 107 -25.31 3.27 -6.64
CA ALA A 107 -25.45 3.97 -7.92
C ALA A 107 -24.71 5.32 -7.95
N MET A 108 -24.67 6.06 -6.83
CA MET A 108 -23.87 7.29 -6.70
C MET A 108 -22.36 7.02 -6.75
N ALA A 109 -21.89 5.98 -6.04
CA ALA A 109 -20.48 5.62 -6.02
C ALA A 109 -19.99 5.05 -7.35
N ASP A 110 -20.83 4.28 -8.06
CA ASP A 110 -20.49 3.76 -9.39
C ASP A 110 -20.41 4.86 -10.45
N ALA A 111 -21.25 5.90 -10.40
CA ALA A 111 -21.11 7.05 -11.31
C ALA A 111 -19.74 7.74 -11.20
N GLY A 112 -19.25 7.92 -9.97
CA GLY A 112 -17.89 8.42 -9.71
C GLY A 112 -16.82 7.48 -10.26
N ARG A 113 -16.89 6.18 -9.92
CA ARG A 113 -15.93 5.17 -10.41
C ARG A 113 -15.90 5.02 -11.93
N SER A 114 -17.04 5.13 -12.60
CA SER A 114 -17.12 5.06 -14.07
C SER A 114 -16.46 6.28 -14.73
N ALA A 115 -16.62 7.46 -14.14
CA ALA A 115 -15.90 8.66 -14.56
C ALA A 115 -14.38 8.56 -14.28
N GLU A 116 -13.97 8.07 -13.10
CA GLU A 116 -12.56 7.76 -12.79
C GLU A 116 -11.97 6.80 -13.84
N ALA A 117 -12.66 5.68 -14.13
CA ALA A 117 -12.18 4.67 -15.09
C ALA A 117 -12.07 5.20 -16.52
N ALA A 118 -13.05 6.01 -16.97
CA ALA A 118 -13.01 6.64 -18.29
C ALA A 118 -11.84 7.64 -18.40
N GLY A 119 -11.59 8.42 -17.34
CA GLY A 119 -10.45 9.33 -17.30
C GLY A 119 -9.10 8.62 -17.20
N ILE A 120 -8.99 7.53 -16.44
CA ILE A 120 -7.79 6.68 -16.41
C ILE A 120 -7.49 6.17 -17.83
N ALA A 121 -8.51 5.68 -18.56
CA ALA A 121 -8.36 5.23 -19.95
C ALA A 121 -7.99 6.37 -20.92
N ALA A 122 -8.38 7.61 -20.62
CA ALA A 122 -7.98 8.80 -21.38
C ALA A 122 -6.59 9.35 -20.99
N SER A 123 -5.97 8.85 -19.92
CA SER A 123 -4.69 9.35 -19.37
C SER A 123 -3.47 8.53 -19.81
N THR A 124 -2.27 8.95 -19.40
CA THR A 124 -1.05 8.13 -19.55
C THR A 124 -0.91 7.04 -18.47
N ALA A 125 -1.85 6.89 -17.53
CA ALA A 125 -1.78 5.88 -16.48
C ALA A 125 -2.00 4.47 -17.06
N THR A 126 -1.06 3.55 -16.82
CA THR A 126 -1.20 2.15 -17.25
C THR A 126 -2.23 1.36 -16.44
N GLY A 127 -2.71 1.94 -15.33
CA GLY A 127 -3.66 1.31 -14.44
C GLY A 127 -4.00 2.15 -13.21
N PHE A 128 -4.48 1.48 -12.17
CA PHE A 128 -4.89 2.09 -10.91
C PHE A 128 -4.56 1.20 -9.70
N VAL A 129 -4.41 1.83 -8.54
CA VAL A 129 -4.36 1.17 -7.24
C VAL A 129 -5.71 1.31 -6.55
N ARG A 130 -6.23 0.22 -5.99
CA ARG A 130 -7.45 0.30 -5.17
C ARG A 130 -7.12 1.00 -3.85
N MET A 131 -7.83 2.08 -3.57
CA MET A 131 -7.79 2.79 -2.30
C MET A 131 -9.10 2.58 -1.54
N LEU A 132 -8.99 2.30 -0.24
CA LEU A 132 -10.12 2.17 0.68
C LEU A 132 -10.67 3.55 1.05
N ASN A 133 -11.97 3.61 1.30
CA ASN A 133 -12.55 4.67 2.12
C ASN A 133 -12.92 4.03 3.49
N PRO A 134 -12.23 4.36 4.59
CA PRO A 134 -12.57 3.85 5.91
C PRO A 134 -13.96 4.35 6.38
N PRO A 135 -14.83 3.49 6.95
CA PRO A 135 -14.65 2.07 7.22
C PRO A 135 -15.01 1.18 6.00
N SER A 136 -14.05 0.38 5.55
CA SER A 136 -14.21 -0.60 4.46
C SER A 136 -14.36 -2.03 4.97
N CYS A 137 -15.09 -2.87 4.21
CA CYS A 137 -15.30 -4.28 4.57
C CYS A 137 -14.05 -5.14 4.33
N SER A 138 -13.94 -6.28 5.03
CA SER A 138 -12.79 -7.18 4.93
C SER A 138 -12.47 -7.68 3.50
N ARG A 139 -13.46 -7.80 2.60
CA ARG A 139 -13.23 -8.12 1.18
C ARG A 139 -12.60 -6.98 0.40
N CYS A 140 -12.91 -5.71 0.72
CA CYS A 140 -12.26 -4.56 0.11
C CYS A 140 -10.83 -4.40 0.64
N VAL A 141 -10.62 -4.63 1.94
CA VAL A 141 -9.30 -4.51 2.59
C VAL A 141 -8.25 -5.37 1.89
N ILE A 142 -8.54 -6.63 1.60
CA ILE A 142 -7.60 -7.54 0.90
C ILE A 142 -7.40 -7.24 -0.60
N LEU A 143 -8.04 -6.19 -1.13
CA LEU A 143 -7.85 -5.70 -2.49
C LEU A 143 -7.14 -4.34 -2.52
N ALA A 144 -6.94 -3.69 -1.37
CA ALA A 144 -6.25 -2.41 -1.22
C ALA A 144 -4.77 -2.48 -1.62
N GLY A 145 -4.22 -1.37 -2.14
CA GLY A 145 -2.80 -1.24 -2.51
C GLY A 145 -2.35 -2.04 -3.73
N LYS A 146 -3.11 -3.09 -4.08
CA LYS A 146 -2.92 -3.84 -5.31
C LYS A 146 -3.18 -2.96 -6.52
N TRP A 147 -2.25 -3.04 -7.47
CA TRP A 147 -2.36 -2.43 -8.79
C TRP A 147 -3.16 -3.33 -9.75
N TYR A 148 -3.94 -2.70 -10.60
CA TYR A 148 -4.77 -3.29 -11.64
C TYR A 148 -4.51 -2.55 -12.94
N ARG A 149 -4.50 -3.25 -14.09
CA ARG A 149 -4.49 -2.60 -15.41
C ARG A 149 -5.72 -1.73 -15.59
N TRP A 150 -5.61 -0.67 -16.39
CA TRP A 150 -6.72 0.27 -16.65
C TRP A 150 -8.00 -0.43 -17.14
N ASN A 151 -7.86 -1.53 -17.89
CA ASN A 151 -8.97 -2.33 -18.42
C ASN A 151 -9.44 -3.49 -17.53
N ALA A 152 -8.95 -3.61 -16.29
CA ALA A 152 -9.26 -4.74 -15.42
C ALA A 152 -10.67 -4.68 -14.79
N GLY A 153 -11.36 -3.54 -14.89
CA GLY A 153 -12.61 -3.27 -14.17
C GLY A 153 -12.39 -3.11 -12.66
N PHE A 154 -13.42 -2.64 -11.95
CA PHE A 154 -13.37 -2.41 -10.51
C PHE A 154 -14.27 -3.39 -9.76
N ASP A 155 -13.70 -4.40 -9.10
CA ASP A 155 -14.45 -5.36 -8.28
C ASP A 155 -15.17 -4.64 -7.12
N ARG A 156 -16.50 -4.55 -7.15
CA ARG A 156 -17.34 -3.91 -6.13
C ARG A 156 -18.45 -4.82 -5.61
N HIS A 157 -19.03 -4.44 -4.49
CA HIS A 157 -20.26 -5.00 -3.91
C HIS A 157 -21.20 -3.85 -3.53
N PRO A 158 -22.50 -4.09 -3.29
CA PRO A 158 -23.42 -3.05 -2.82
C PRO A 158 -22.88 -2.36 -1.57
N GLY A 159 -22.93 -1.02 -1.55
CA GLY A 159 -22.37 -0.19 -0.48
C GLY A 159 -20.84 -0.06 -0.46
N CYS A 160 -20.13 -0.48 -1.52
CA CYS A 160 -18.70 -0.22 -1.66
C CYS A 160 -18.45 1.20 -2.20
N ASP A 161 -17.59 1.95 -1.50
CA ASP A 161 -17.21 3.34 -1.75
C ASP A 161 -15.69 3.53 -1.99
N CYS A 162 -14.95 2.41 -2.09
CA CYS A 162 -13.55 2.39 -2.51
C CYS A 162 -13.38 3.00 -3.91
N ARG A 163 -12.18 3.55 -4.18
CA ARG A 163 -11.82 4.28 -5.41
C ARG A 163 -10.61 3.68 -6.12
N GLY A 164 -10.40 4.04 -7.38
CA GLY A 164 -9.21 3.66 -8.16
C GLY A 164 -8.26 4.84 -8.36
N VAL A 165 -7.19 4.93 -7.55
CA VAL A 165 -6.19 6.01 -7.70
C VAL A 165 -5.31 5.70 -8.93
N PRO A 166 -5.14 6.62 -9.90
CA PRO A 166 -4.33 6.39 -11.09
C PRO A 166 -2.87 6.11 -10.71
N ALA A 167 -2.30 5.03 -11.25
CA ALA A 167 -0.94 4.64 -10.90
C ALA A 167 -0.30 3.75 -11.97
N SER A 168 1.02 3.82 -12.11
CA SER A 168 1.80 2.92 -12.96
C SER A 168 2.24 1.63 -12.26
N GLU A 169 2.14 1.57 -10.93
CA GLU A 169 2.57 0.46 -10.07
C GLU A 169 1.74 0.38 -8.77
N GLY A 170 1.98 -0.63 -7.93
CA GLY A 170 1.32 -0.77 -6.63
C GLY A 170 1.86 0.19 -5.57
N MET A 171 0.96 0.76 -4.75
CA MET A 171 1.29 1.63 -3.63
C MET A 171 1.03 0.91 -2.30
N ALA A 172 1.90 1.10 -1.31
CA ALA A 172 1.72 0.54 0.03
C ALA A 172 2.32 1.43 1.12
N GLY A 173 1.79 1.31 2.32
CA GLY A 173 2.29 1.97 3.54
C GLY A 173 1.35 3.02 4.15
N ASP A 174 0.19 3.27 3.57
CA ASP A 174 -0.90 4.03 4.19
C ASP A 174 -2.10 3.12 4.50
N MET A 175 -2.92 3.45 5.51
CA MET A 175 -4.08 2.64 5.90
C MET A 175 -5.17 2.55 4.82
N ALA A 176 -5.20 3.45 3.82
CA ALA A 176 -6.10 3.32 2.68
C ALA A 176 -5.58 2.34 1.60
N THR A 177 -4.31 1.91 1.67
CA THR A 177 -3.67 1.02 0.67
C THR A 177 -3.02 -0.23 1.27
N ASP A 178 -2.71 -0.27 2.57
CA ASP A 178 -2.09 -1.40 3.25
C ASP A 178 -3.15 -2.16 4.09
N PRO A 179 -3.43 -3.44 3.78
CA PRO A 179 -4.42 -4.25 4.50
C PRO A 179 -4.16 -4.40 6.00
N TYR A 180 -2.90 -4.42 6.42
CA TYR A 180 -2.50 -4.57 7.83
C TYR A 180 -2.46 -3.23 8.55
N ALA A 181 -2.05 -2.14 7.89
CA ALA A 181 -2.19 -0.80 8.48
C ALA A 181 -3.66 -0.45 8.72
N TYR A 182 -4.56 -0.81 7.80
CA TYR A 182 -6.00 -0.71 8.03
C TYR A 182 -6.45 -1.56 9.22
N PHE A 183 -6.09 -2.86 9.26
CA PHE A 183 -6.46 -3.75 10.35
C PHE A 183 -6.00 -3.24 11.73
N ASP A 184 -4.76 -2.77 11.83
CA ASP A 184 -4.18 -2.22 13.05
C ASP A 184 -4.90 -0.95 13.52
N SER A 185 -5.35 -0.09 12.59
CA SER A 185 -6.07 1.15 12.91
C SER A 185 -7.44 0.95 13.57
N LEU A 186 -8.04 -0.23 13.41
CA LEU A 186 -9.34 -0.56 13.98
C LEU A 186 -9.22 -0.93 15.47
N SER A 187 -10.23 -0.54 16.27
CA SER A 187 -10.43 -1.06 17.63
C SER A 187 -10.73 -2.57 17.61
N PRO A 188 -10.53 -3.32 18.72
CA PRO A 188 -10.84 -4.75 18.77
C PRO A 188 -12.28 -5.09 18.37
N GLU A 189 -13.25 -4.26 18.75
CA GLU A 189 -14.67 -4.39 18.42
C GLU A 189 -14.89 -4.19 16.92
N MET A 190 -14.22 -3.19 16.32
CA MET A 190 -14.28 -2.92 14.88
C MET A 190 -13.54 -3.97 14.05
N ARG A 191 -12.46 -4.58 14.57
CA ARG A 191 -11.83 -5.76 13.98
C ARG A 191 -12.80 -6.94 14.00
N ALA A 192 -13.42 -7.24 15.14
CA ALA A 192 -14.40 -8.30 15.28
C ALA A 192 -15.63 -8.09 14.37
N LYS A 193 -16.11 -6.84 14.22
CA LYS A 193 -17.22 -6.48 13.32
C LYS A 193 -16.85 -6.60 11.84
N THR A 194 -15.66 -6.14 11.44
CA THR A 194 -15.21 -6.10 10.04
C THR A 194 -14.70 -7.46 9.53
N PHE A 195 -13.98 -8.19 10.37
CA PHE A 195 -13.31 -9.44 10.04
C PHE A 195 -13.95 -10.68 10.66
N GLY A 196 -14.78 -10.56 11.71
CA GLY A 196 -15.21 -11.68 12.56
C GLY A 196 -14.25 -11.88 13.74
N ALA A 197 -14.77 -12.25 14.92
CA ALA A 197 -13.97 -12.32 16.15
C ALA A 197 -12.83 -13.35 16.09
N ALA A 198 -13.10 -14.55 15.56
CA ALA A 198 -12.08 -15.60 15.43
C ALA A 198 -11.02 -15.24 14.38
N GLU A 199 -11.44 -14.63 13.28
CA GLU A 199 -10.59 -14.16 12.20
C GLU A 199 -9.71 -12.97 12.61
N ALA A 200 -10.26 -11.99 13.32
CA ALA A 200 -9.49 -10.89 13.92
C ALA A 200 -8.41 -11.44 14.85
N ARG A 201 -8.78 -12.32 15.78
CA ARG A 201 -7.82 -12.99 16.67
C ARG A 201 -6.75 -13.74 15.88
N ALA A 202 -7.09 -14.48 14.83
CA ALA A 202 -6.11 -15.19 14.03
C ALA A 202 -5.11 -14.25 13.32
N ILE A 203 -5.57 -13.10 12.81
CA ILE A 203 -4.71 -12.08 12.21
C ILE A 203 -3.78 -11.47 13.28
N GLU A 204 -4.28 -11.22 14.48
CA GLU A 204 -3.46 -10.76 15.64
C GLU A 204 -2.43 -11.82 16.09
N GLU A 205 -2.72 -13.11 15.90
CA GLU A 205 -1.76 -14.21 16.10
C GLU A 205 -0.77 -14.41 14.92
N GLY A 206 -0.83 -13.56 13.90
CA GLY A 206 0.09 -13.58 12.76
C GLY A 206 -0.40 -14.35 11.53
N ALA A 207 -1.70 -14.67 11.44
CA ALA A 207 -2.25 -15.26 10.23
C ALA A 207 -2.23 -14.25 9.06
N ASP A 208 -2.05 -14.78 7.86
CA ASP A 208 -2.13 -14.04 6.60
C ASP A 208 -3.59 -13.57 6.38
N ILE A 209 -3.81 -12.24 6.37
CA ILE A 209 -5.12 -11.60 6.26
C ILE A 209 -5.87 -12.02 4.99
N PHE A 210 -5.18 -12.25 3.88
CA PHE A 210 -5.78 -12.69 2.63
C PHE A 210 -6.18 -14.16 2.69
N GLN A 211 -5.40 -15.02 3.36
CA GLN A 211 -5.78 -16.41 3.61
C GLN A 211 -7.01 -16.49 4.51
N VAL A 212 -7.05 -15.69 5.58
CA VAL A 212 -8.18 -15.61 6.53
C VAL A 212 -9.45 -15.13 5.83
N VAL A 213 -9.40 -14.03 5.07
CA VAL A 213 -10.59 -13.49 4.39
C VAL A 213 -11.05 -14.37 3.23
N ASN A 214 -10.15 -14.90 2.38
CA ASN A 214 -10.55 -15.74 1.25
C ASN A 214 -11.04 -17.13 1.66
N ALA A 215 -10.58 -17.67 2.79
CA ALA A 215 -11.09 -18.94 3.35
C ALA A 215 -12.60 -18.94 3.58
N ARG A 216 -13.25 -17.78 3.71
CA ARG A 216 -14.70 -17.66 3.84
C ARG A 216 -15.47 -18.07 2.57
N ARG A 217 -14.91 -17.85 1.37
CA ARG A 217 -15.61 -18.10 0.10
C ARG A 217 -15.94 -19.57 -0.16
N GLY A 218 -15.16 -20.49 0.41
CA GLY A 218 -15.30 -21.93 0.23
C GLY A 218 -15.77 -22.66 1.49
N MET A 219 -16.38 -21.97 2.45
CA MET A 219 -16.79 -22.55 3.73
C MET A 219 -17.95 -23.54 3.54
N THR A 220 -17.88 -24.69 4.23
CA THR A 220 -18.97 -25.68 4.24
C THR A 220 -20.13 -25.21 5.11
N THR A 221 -21.35 -25.67 4.85
CA THR A 221 -22.58 -25.35 5.63
C THR A 221 -22.42 -25.51 7.15
N SER A 222 -21.61 -26.47 7.61
CA SER A 222 -21.32 -26.67 9.05
C SER A 222 -20.34 -25.67 9.66
N GLY A 223 -19.81 -24.71 8.90
CA GLY A 223 -18.79 -23.75 9.32
C GLY A 223 -17.41 -24.33 9.62
N ARG A 224 -17.26 -25.66 9.72
CA ARG A 224 -16.03 -26.31 10.23
C ARG A 224 -14.88 -26.35 9.22
N PHE A 225 -15.17 -26.44 7.93
CA PHE A 225 -14.16 -26.64 6.89
C PHE A 225 -14.27 -25.58 5.80
N THR A 226 -13.19 -25.40 5.05
CA THR A 226 -13.18 -24.60 3.83
C THR A 226 -12.45 -25.31 2.69
N ARG A 227 -12.82 -24.98 1.45
CA ARG A 227 -12.14 -25.43 0.22
C ARG A 227 -11.26 -24.35 -0.41
N GLU A 228 -11.41 -23.10 0.01
CA GLU A 228 -10.80 -21.94 -0.65
C GLU A 228 -9.67 -21.31 0.17
N GLY A 229 -8.90 -20.46 -0.52
CA GLY A 229 -7.80 -19.65 -0.02
C GLY A 229 -7.44 -18.65 -1.11
N THR A 230 -6.17 -18.30 -1.25
CA THR A 230 -5.75 -17.35 -2.31
C THR A 230 -5.65 -17.98 -3.70
N SER A 231 -5.54 -19.32 -3.79
CA SER A 231 -5.47 -20.05 -5.06
C SER A 231 -6.55 -21.12 -5.11
N ARG A 232 -7.33 -21.18 -6.20
CA ARG A 232 -8.49 -22.08 -6.39
C ARG A 232 -8.21 -23.60 -6.34
N ARG A 233 -6.96 -24.05 -6.16
CA ARG A 233 -6.62 -25.50 -6.18
C ARG A 233 -5.34 -25.97 -5.45
N GLY A 234 -4.30 -25.13 -5.30
CA GLY A 234 -2.95 -25.61 -4.90
C GLY A 234 -2.53 -25.38 -3.45
N SER A 235 -2.60 -24.13 -2.97
CA SER A 235 -1.86 -23.64 -1.79
C SER A 235 -1.99 -24.50 -0.53
N PHE A 236 -3.21 -24.88 -0.11
CA PHE A 236 -3.39 -25.63 1.13
C PHE A 236 -2.81 -27.05 1.05
N ARG A 237 -3.15 -27.79 -0.02
CA ARG A 237 -2.73 -29.19 -0.25
C ARG A 237 -1.20 -29.32 -0.30
N SER A 238 -0.53 -28.45 -1.05
CA SER A 238 0.93 -28.56 -1.26
C SER A 238 1.78 -27.86 -0.20
N MET A 239 1.26 -26.82 0.48
CA MET A 239 2.09 -25.95 1.33
C MET A 239 1.85 -26.08 2.84
N SER A 240 0.75 -26.71 3.29
CA SER A 240 0.46 -26.89 4.73
C SER A 240 0.72 -28.32 5.21
N ALA A 241 1.06 -28.49 6.49
CA ALA A 241 1.27 -29.83 7.07
C ALA A 241 -0.02 -30.67 7.05
N ALA A 242 -1.16 -30.07 7.41
CA ALA A 242 -2.47 -30.70 7.30
C ALA A 242 -2.79 -31.12 5.85
N GLY A 243 -2.60 -30.23 4.88
CA GLY A 243 -2.91 -30.51 3.48
C GLY A 243 -2.07 -31.63 2.87
N ARG A 244 -0.80 -31.75 3.27
CA ARG A 244 0.09 -32.86 2.89
C ARG A 244 -0.29 -34.19 3.55
N ALA A 245 -0.81 -34.15 4.77
CA ALA A 245 -1.37 -35.31 5.47
C ALA A 245 -2.76 -35.74 4.94
N GLY A 246 -3.33 -35.03 3.95
CA GLY A 246 -4.65 -35.31 3.39
C GLY A 246 -5.82 -34.70 4.17
N ASP A 247 -5.57 -34.01 5.28
CA ASP A 247 -6.61 -33.38 6.12
C ASP A 247 -7.49 -32.40 5.30
N ARG A 248 -8.75 -32.26 5.70
CA ARG A 248 -9.62 -31.17 5.23
C ARG A 248 -9.20 -29.86 5.90
N ARG A 249 -9.05 -28.77 5.14
CA ARG A 249 -8.73 -27.45 5.71
C ARG A 249 -9.81 -27.01 6.70
N LEU A 250 -9.45 -26.88 7.97
CA LEU A 250 -10.32 -26.28 8.99
C LEU A 250 -10.54 -24.79 8.70
N SER A 251 -11.71 -24.27 9.03
CA SER A 251 -11.94 -22.84 9.07
C SER A 251 -11.19 -22.19 10.26
N VAL A 252 -10.97 -20.89 10.20
CA VAL A 252 -10.38 -20.15 11.33
C VAL A 252 -11.25 -20.24 12.58
N GLN A 253 -12.57 -20.18 12.44
CA GLN A 253 -13.52 -20.36 13.56
C GLN A 253 -13.38 -21.73 14.21
N GLU A 254 -13.22 -22.80 13.43
CA GLU A 254 -12.98 -24.16 13.93
C GLU A 254 -11.61 -24.29 14.62
N ILE A 255 -10.57 -23.63 14.09
CA ILE A 255 -9.25 -23.60 14.74
C ILE A 255 -9.30 -22.90 16.11
N ILE A 256 -9.94 -21.73 16.20
CA ILE A 256 -10.08 -21.00 17.46
C ILE A 256 -11.00 -21.74 18.44
N ARG A 257 -12.03 -22.47 17.98
CA ARG A 257 -12.83 -23.34 18.86
C ARG A 257 -11.99 -24.49 19.43
N ARG A 258 -11.21 -25.16 18.59
CA ARG A 258 -10.36 -26.31 18.99
C ARG A 258 -9.17 -25.92 19.86
N SER A 259 -8.73 -24.66 19.84
CA SER A 259 -7.66 -24.21 20.74
C SER A 259 -8.11 -24.02 22.18
N GLY A 260 -9.42 -24.11 22.49
CA GLY A 260 -9.93 -24.01 23.86
C GLY A 260 -9.64 -22.67 24.55
N GLY A 261 -9.40 -21.62 23.76
CA GLY A 261 -8.95 -20.32 24.27
C GLY A 261 -7.43 -20.18 24.40
N ASP A 262 -6.65 -21.27 24.38
CA ASP A 262 -5.19 -21.20 24.45
C ASP A 262 -4.57 -20.56 23.20
N ARG A 263 -3.58 -19.69 23.45
CA ARG A 263 -2.85 -18.92 22.44
C ARG A 263 -1.79 -19.76 21.73
N GLY A 264 -1.13 -20.69 22.44
CA GLY A 264 -0.13 -21.58 21.87
C GLY A 264 -0.73 -22.55 20.85
N ALA A 265 -1.77 -23.27 21.26
CA ALA A 265 -2.55 -24.19 20.46
C ALA A 265 -3.18 -23.50 19.24
N ALA A 266 -3.72 -22.28 19.40
CA ALA A 266 -4.23 -21.49 18.29
C ALA A 266 -3.15 -21.24 17.23
N ARG A 267 -1.96 -20.78 17.63
CA ARG A 267 -0.81 -20.56 16.73
C ARG A 267 -0.34 -21.86 16.07
N GLN A 268 -0.25 -22.96 16.81
CA GLN A 268 0.15 -24.26 16.26
C GLN A 268 -0.84 -24.78 15.21
N LEU A 269 -2.14 -24.69 15.48
CA LEU A 269 -3.19 -25.08 14.52
C LEU A 269 -3.20 -24.15 13.30
N LEU A 270 -3.12 -22.83 13.48
CA LEU A 270 -3.04 -21.87 12.39
C LEU A 270 -1.80 -22.11 11.49
N ARG A 271 -0.65 -22.51 12.06
CA ARG A 271 0.52 -22.96 11.28
C ARG A 271 0.25 -24.27 10.55
N ARG A 272 -0.23 -25.31 11.25
CA ARG A 272 -0.52 -26.64 10.69
C ARG A 272 -1.46 -26.57 9.47
N TYR A 273 -2.46 -25.69 9.51
CA TYR A 273 -3.45 -25.49 8.45
C TYR A 273 -3.12 -24.38 7.44
N GLY A 274 -1.90 -23.82 7.49
CA GLY A 274 -1.40 -22.87 6.48
C GLY A 274 -2.10 -21.50 6.50
N TYR A 275 -2.46 -21.01 7.69
CA TYR A 275 -2.91 -19.63 7.91
C TYR A 275 -1.79 -18.73 8.43
N ILE A 276 -0.90 -19.25 9.29
CA ILE A 276 0.36 -18.60 9.65
C ILE A 276 1.48 -19.20 8.78
N THR A 277 2.35 -18.35 8.23
CA THR A 277 3.57 -18.76 7.52
C THR A 277 4.82 -18.35 8.32
N GLU A 278 5.95 -19.01 8.09
CA GLU A 278 7.22 -18.64 8.73
C GLU A 278 7.76 -17.30 8.21
N GLN A 279 7.38 -16.91 6.99
CA GLN A 279 7.62 -15.58 6.45
C GLN A 279 6.63 -14.52 6.99
N GLY A 280 5.80 -14.83 7.99
CA GLY A 280 4.97 -13.86 8.70
C GLY A 280 3.75 -13.36 7.93
N GLN A 281 3.61 -12.04 7.83
CA GLN A 281 2.50 -11.31 7.20
C GLN A 281 3.05 -10.35 6.14
N ASN A 282 2.41 -10.26 4.96
CA ASN A 282 2.88 -9.39 3.86
C ASN A 282 1.70 -8.55 3.30
N PRO A 283 1.74 -7.20 3.32
CA PRO A 283 0.66 -6.35 2.83
C PRO A 283 0.47 -6.39 1.31
N HIS A 284 1.46 -6.85 0.54
CA HIS A 284 1.39 -6.92 -0.92
C HIS A 284 0.68 -8.16 -1.46
N GLY A 285 0.20 -9.04 -0.58
CA GLY A 285 -0.48 -10.29 -0.95
C GLY A 285 0.13 -11.51 -0.29
N VAL A 286 -0.34 -12.68 -0.72
CA VAL A 286 -0.08 -13.93 -0.02
C VAL A 286 1.32 -14.47 -0.22
N ILE A 287 1.88 -14.83 0.92
CA ILE A 287 3.15 -15.50 1.03
C ILE A 287 3.02 -16.91 0.43
N ARG A 288 3.77 -17.17 -0.63
CA ARG A 288 3.87 -18.48 -1.28
C ARG A 288 5.08 -19.22 -0.72
N MET A 289 4.87 -20.35 -0.04
CA MET A 289 5.98 -21.23 0.37
C MET A 289 6.70 -21.75 -0.87
N GLY A 290 8.03 -21.58 -0.94
CA GLY A 290 8.86 -22.04 -2.06
C GLY A 290 9.03 -21.05 -3.22
N GLY A 291 8.31 -19.92 -3.22
CA GLY A 291 8.68 -18.79 -4.08
C GLY A 291 9.82 -18.01 -3.44
N GLY A 292 10.85 -17.64 -4.21
CA GLY A 292 11.90 -16.73 -3.75
C GLY A 292 11.28 -15.44 -3.19
N ALA A 293 11.77 -14.99 -2.02
CA ALA A 293 11.13 -13.92 -1.28
C ALA A 293 11.03 -12.62 -2.11
N SER A 294 9.81 -12.16 -2.37
CA SER A 294 9.58 -10.76 -2.77
C SER A 294 10.03 -9.89 -1.59
N SER A 295 11.12 -9.15 -1.77
CA SER A 295 11.95 -8.54 -0.71
C SER A 295 11.33 -7.30 -0.03
N GLY A 296 10.00 -7.17 -0.03
CA GLY A 296 9.25 -6.08 0.59
C GLY A 296 8.05 -6.57 1.40
N GLY A 297 7.85 -5.97 2.58
CA GLY A 297 6.58 -6.02 3.32
C GLY A 297 6.46 -7.04 4.45
N ILE A 298 7.40 -7.98 4.65
CA ILE A 298 7.28 -9.03 5.67
C ILE A 298 7.30 -8.46 7.11
N ARG A 299 6.13 -8.47 7.76
CA ARG A 299 5.95 -8.34 9.22
C ARG A 299 6.12 -9.70 9.88
N ARG A 300 7.05 -9.81 10.84
CA ARG A 300 7.11 -10.95 11.77
C ARG A 300 6.32 -10.58 13.03
N VAL A 301 5.30 -11.36 13.39
CA VAL A 301 4.56 -11.14 14.63
C VAL A 301 5.40 -11.53 15.84
N ALA A 302 5.50 -10.61 16.80
CA ALA A 302 6.28 -10.80 18.01
C ALA A 302 5.74 -11.95 18.86
N THR A 303 6.66 -12.80 19.34
CA THR A 303 6.42 -13.74 20.43
C THR A 303 6.52 -13.03 21.78
N GLY A 304 5.61 -12.07 22.01
CA GLY A 304 5.18 -11.52 23.30
C GLY A 304 6.22 -10.98 24.31
N SER A 305 6.27 -9.66 24.45
CA SER A 305 6.37 -8.95 25.74
C SER A 305 5.88 -7.50 25.56
N GLY A 306 5.37 -6.85 26.63
CA GLY A 306 4.50 -5.67 26.54
C GLY A 306 5.17 -4.30 26.74
N GLY A 307 4.39 -3.22 26.56
CA GLY A 307 4.80 -1.84 26.84
C GLY A 307 3.89 -0.79 26.17
N SER A 308 2.97 -0.18 26.94
CA SER A 308 1.91 0.71 26.44
C SER A 308 2.31 2.18 26.34
N ARG A 309 1.56 2.97 25.54
CA ARG A 309 1.72 4.43 25.35
C ARG A 309 0.36 5.09 25.09
N PRO A 310 0.06 6.28 25.63
CA PRO A 310 -0.71 7.30 24.91
C PRO A 310 -0.22 8.75 25.23
N PRO A 311 -0.91 9.84 24.83
CA PRO A 311 -0.95 10.30 23.44
C PRO A 311 -0.64 11.81 23.24
N SER A 312 -0.76 12.26 21.99
CA SER A 312 -0.37 13.57 21.42
C SER A 312 -1.36 14.73 21.62
N ARG A 313 -0.92 15.96 21.27
CA ARG A 313 -1.80 17.05 20.80
C ARG A 313 -1.22 17.81 19.60
N SER A 314 -2.10 18.57 18.92
CA SER A 314 -2.05 18.90 17.48
C SER A 314 -1.63 20.36 17.16
N PRO A 315 -1.43 20.74 15.87
CA PRO A 315 -0.70 21.95 15.47
C PRO A 315 -1.53 23.06 14.76
N GLY A 316 -0.88 24.18 14.45
CA GLY A 316 -1.20 25.16 13.38
C GLY A 316 0.13 25.62 12.72
N SER A 317 0.28 25.69 11.39
CA SER A 317 -0.33 26.59 10.38
C SER A 317 0.38 27.96 10.25
N SER A 318 0.69 28.55 9.09
CA SER A 318 0.72 28.10 7.67
C SER A 318 1.34 29.20 6.78
N ALA A 319 2.41 28.91 6.02
CA ALA A 319 2.80 29.52 4.71
C ALA A 319 2.80 31.07 4.58
N PRO A 320 2.79 31.71 3.37
CA PRO A 320 3.33 31.38 2.03
C PRO A 320 4.40 32.45 1.57
N VAL A 321 4.99 32.57 0.36
CA VAL A 321 4.53 32.92 -1.04
C VAL A 321 5.84 33.01 -1.91
N VAL A 322 6.09 32.33 -3.05
CA VAL A 322 5.75 32.59 -4.50
C VAL A 322 6.35 33.92 -5.09
N SER A 323 6.95 34.06 -6.29
CA SER A 323 7.56 33.16 -7.32
C SER A 323 8.24 33.95 -8.49
N GLY A 324 9.26 33.41 -9.20
CA GLY A 324 9.65 33.81 -10.58
C GLY A 324 11.12 33.55 -10.95
N ALA A 325 11.59 33.46 -12.22
CA ALA A 325 11.04 33.15 -13.55
C ALA A 325 12.18 33.44 -14.57
N GLY A 326 12.38 32.63 -15.63
CA GLY A 326 13.32 32.94 -16.73
C GLY A 326 14.19 31.76 -17.20
N GLY A 327 14.32 31.54 -18.51
CA GLY A 327 15.05 30.41 -19.09
C GLY A 327 15.94 30.81 -20.28
N GLY A 328 16.85 29.91 -20.67
CA GLY A 328 17.78 30.06 -21.80
C GLY A 328 18.38 28.72 -22.25
N ALA A 329 18.70 28.58 -23.53
CA ALA A 329 19.06 27.29 -24.17
C ALA A 329 20.51 26.83 -23.90
N LYS A 330 20.80 25.54 -24.16
CA LYS A 330 22.07 24.87 -23.78
C LYS A 330 22.90 24.40 -25.00
N PRO A 331 24.25 24.57 -25.03
CA PRO A 331 25.11 24.17 -26.16
C PRO A 331 25.45 22.65 -26.23
N PRO A 332 26.15 22.17 -27.27
CA PRO A 332 26.33 20.73 -27.55
C PRO A 332 27.31 20.00 -26.62
N ARG A 333 27.19 18.66 -26.57
CA ARG A 333 27.93 17.76 -25.65
C ARG A 333 29.33 17.40 -26.15
N THR A 334 30.26 17.28 -25.21
CA THR A 334 31.61 16.74 -25.38
C THR A 334 31.65 15.19 -25.35
N PRO A 335 32.74 14.55 -25.84
CA PRO A 335 32.85 13.09 -25.93
C PRO A 335 33.05 12.42 -24.57
N ARG A 336 32.58 11.18 -24.42
CA ARG A 336 32.63 10.39 -23.19
C ARG A 336 33.83 9.44 -23.17
N ALA A 337 34.50 9.33 -22.02
CA ALA A 337 35.65 8.44 -21.82
C ALA A 337 35.32 6.95 -22.01
N ALA A 338 36.37 6.15 -22.27
CA ALA A 338 36.27 4.73 -22.61
C ALA A 338 35.50 3.90 -21.57
N ALA A 339 34.67 2.97 -22.06
CA ALA A 339 33.83 2.14 -21.21
C ALA A 339 34.63 0.98 -20.59
N SER A 340 34.63 0.89 -19.27
CA SER A 340 35.05 -0.30 -18.52
C SER A 340 34.27 -1.54 -18.98
N ALA A 341 34.87 -2.72 -18.85
CA ALA A 341 34.18 -3.98 -19.13
C ALA A 341 32.87 -4.08 -18.31
N PRO A 342 31.76 -4.55 -18.91
CA PRO A 342 30.46 -4.56 -18.26
C PRO A 342 30.45 -5.42 -16.99
N ASP A 343 29.70 -4.99 -15.98
CA ASP A 343 29.59 -5.72 -14.71
C ASP A 343 29.07 -7.15 -14.93
N PRO A 344 29.63 -8.17 -14.25
CA PRO A 344 29.11 -9.53 -14.27
C PRO A 344 27.82 -9.71 -13.46
N GLY A 345 27.19 -8.61 -13.03
CA GLY A 345 26.04 -8.58 -12.14
C GLY A 345 26.39 -8.55 -10.65
N ASP A 346 25.35 -8.60 -9.83
CA ASP A 346 25.42 -8.42 -8.37
C ASP A 346 25.18 -9.74 -7.59
N ASP A 347 25.20 -10.91 -8.25
CA ASP A 347 24.98 -12.20 -7.59
C ASP A 347 26.22 -12.70 -6.83
N MET A 348 26.37 -12.22 -5.60
CA MET A 348 27.49 -12.55 -4.69
C MET A 348 27.60 -14.03 -4.28
N ARG A 349 26.70 -14.91 -4.76
CA ARG A 349 26.83 -16.38 -4.62
C ARG A 349 27.83 -16.95 -5.63
N ASP A 350 28.00 -16.33 -6.79
CA ASP A 350 28.99 -16.74 -7.78
C ASP A 350 30.41 -16.35 -7.28
N PRO A 351 31.36 -17.30 -7.15
CA PRO A 351 32.73 -17.00 -6.76
C PRO A 351 33.43 -15.98 -7.66
N ASN A 352 33.13 -15.97 -8.97
CA ASN A 352 33.73 -15.05 -9.94
C ASN A 352 33.20 -13.62 -9.76
N VAL A 353 31.88 -13.46 -9.56
CA VAL A 353 31.25 -12.17 -9.24
C VAL A 353 31.82 -11.63 -7.92
N ARG A 354 31.94 -12.49 -6.89
CA ARG A 354 32.54 -12.11 -5.60
C ARG A 354 34.01 -11.70 -5.72
N ALA A 355 34.81 -12.38 -6.56
CA ALA A 355 36.21 -12.04 -6.82
C ALA A 355 36.36 -10.78 -7.70
N TYR A 356 35.39 -10.50 -8.57
CA TYR A 356 35.30 -9.24 -9.32
C TYR A 356 35.06 -8.05 -8.39
N TRP A 357 34.04 -8.12 -7.54
CA TRP A 357 33.72 -7.03 -6.59
C TRP A 357 34.79 -6.83 -5.53
N ALA A 358 35.47 -7.89 -5.07
CA ALA A 358 36.61 -7.78 -4.17
C ALA A 358 37.77 -6.96 -4.78
N ARG A 359 38.15 -7.25 -6.04
CA ARG A 359 39.20 -6.50 -6.74
C ARG A 359 38.83 -5.03 -6.96
N ARG A 360 37.56 -4.72 -7.25
CA ARG A 360 37.09 -3.32 -7.31
C ARG A 360 37.13 -2.63 -5.95
N GLN A 361 36.73 -3.32 -4.87
CA GLN A 361 36.85 -2.79 -3.51
C GLN A 361 38.31 -2.42 -3.16
N GLU A 362 39.26 -3.30 -3.49
CA GLU A 362 40.70 -3.06 -3.28
C GLU A 362 41.21 -1.85 -4.09
N GLN A 363 40.76 -1.68 -5.34
CA GLN A 363 41.16 -0.58 -6.22
C GLN A 363 40.68 0.81 -5.77
N ILE A 364 39.61 0.91 -4.97
CA ILE A 364 39.13 2.20 -4.43
C ILE A 364 40.10 2.78 -3.38
N GLY A 365 40.88 1.93 -2.69
CA GLY A 365 41.84 2.38 -1.67
C GLY A 365 41.21 2.92 -0.37
N VAL A 366 39.95 2.59 -0.07
CA VAL A 366 39.27 2.96 1.18
C VAL A 366 39.62 1.98 2.31
N ASP A 367 39.91 2.51 3.50
CA ASP A 367 40.00 1.71 4.73
C ASP A 367 38.61 1.13 5.07
N THR A 368 38.40 -0.14 4.70
CA THR A 368 37.20 -0.92 5.03
C THR A 368 37.33 -1.74 6.31
N ARG A 369 38.50 -1.70 6.96
CA ARG A 369 38.83 -2.49 8.17
C ARG A 369 38.48 -3.99 8.05
N GLY A 370 38.62 -4.54 6.85
CA GLY A 370 38.35 -5.95 6.53
C GLY A 370 36.89 -6.30 6.26
N GLU A 371 35.95 -5.35 6.29
CA GLU A 371 34.57 -5.63 5.86
C GLU A 371 34.49 -5.72 4.33
N ARG A 372 33.78 -6.76 3.82
CA ARG A 372 33.46 -6.88 2.39
C ARG A 372 32.17 -6.12 2.11
N LEU A 373 32.22 -5.22 1.13
CA LEU A 373 31.11 -4.35 0.78
C LEU A 373 30.17 -5.00 -0.25
N GLU A 374 28.92 -4.58 -0.25
CA GLU A 374 27.94 -4.95 -1.28
C GLU A 374 28.25 -4.24 -2.61
N PRO A 375 27.88 -4.81 -3.77
CA PRO A 375 28.14 -4.21 -5.09
C PRO A 375 27.71 -2.74 -5.24
N HIS A 376 26.58 -2.36 -4.63
CA HIS A 376 26.09 -0.98 -4.68
C HIS A 376 26.86 -0.02 -3.75
N GLU A 377 27.44 -0.52 -2.65
CA GLU A 377 28.32 0.25 -1.76
C GLU A 377 29.67 0.51 -2.46
N VAL A 378 30.22 -0.49 -3.16
CA VAL A 378 31.41 -0.32 -4.03
C VAL A 378 31.16 0.75 -5.10
N ARG A 379 30.07 0.61 -5.88
CA ARG A 379 29.68 1.60 -6.90
C ARG A 379 29.50 3.00 -6.30
N PHE A 380 28.95 3.12 -5.10
CA PHE A 380 28.81 4.42 -4.42
C PHE A 380 30.18 5.01 -4.09
N LEU A 381 31.08 4.23 -3.49
CA LEU A 381 32.41 4.71 -3.13
C LEU A 381 33.19 5.17 -4.36
N GLU A 382 33.18 4.42 -5.47
CA GLU A 382 33.81 4.83 -6.73
C GLU A 382 33.38 6.22 -7.23
N ARG A 383 32.12 6.62 -7.00
CA ARG A 383 31.63 7.98 -7.29
C ARG A 383 32.03 8.97 -6.20
N PHE A 384 31.84 8.59 -4.94
CA PHE A 384 31.98 9.50 -3.81
C PHE A 384 33.43 9.88 -3.53
N THR A 385 34.37 8.94 -3.67
CA THR A 385 35.78 9.12 -3.32
C THR A 385 36.63 9.76 -4.41
N VAL A 386 36.02 10.24 -5.50
CA VAL A 386 36.67 11.15 -6.45
C VAL A 386 37.08 12.44 -5.71
N ASP A 387 36.16 13.01 -4.94
CA ASP A 387 36.36 14.28 -4.22
C ASP A 387 36.39 14.12 -2.68
N ASN A 388 36.11 12.92 -2.15
CA ASN A 388 35.92 12.70 -0.71
C ASN A 388 36.78 11.58 -0.12
N ARG A 389 37.13 11.74 1.16
CA ARG A 389 37.89 10.76 1.92
C ARG A 389 36.99 10.16 2.99
N VAL A 390 36.86 8.83 2.98
CA VAL A 390 36.03 8.09 3.93
C VAL A 390 36.81 7.00 4.64
N ARG A 391 36.29 6.59 5.80
CA ARG A 391 36.71 5.40 6.53
C ARG A 391 35.46 4.58 6.83
N TRP A 392 35.41 3.32 6.42
CA TRP A 392 34.24 2.49 6.67
C TRP A 392 34.13 2.15 8.17
N ILE A 393 32.91 1.97 8.66
CA ILE A 393 32.65 1.57 10.04
C ILE A 393 32.13 0.12 10.00
N PRO A 394 32.95 -0.86 10.39
CA PRO A 394 32.54 -2.26 10.44
C PRO A 394 31.25 -2.45 11.24
N ARG A 395 30.37 -3.31 10.72
CA ARG A 395 29.18 -3.76 11.47
C ARG A 395 29.59 -4.35 12.82
N ASP A 396 28.98 -3.88 13.91
CA ASP A 396 29.17 -4.46 15.23
C ASP A 396 28.60 -5.88 15.26
N ARG A 397 29.49 -6.88 15.35
CA ARG A 397 29.15 -8.31 15.41
C ARG A 397 29.04 -8.85 16.84
N SER A 398 29.49 -8.11 17.86
CA SER A 398 29.47 -8.57 19.25
C SER A 398 28.22 -8.12 19.99
N THR A 399 27.80 -6.86 19.82
CA THR A 399 26.58 -6.32 20.45
C THR A 399 25.40 -6.21 19.49
N LEU A 400 25.63 -6.37 18.17
CA LEU A 400 24.63 -6.21 17.11
C LEU A 400 23.94 -4.83 17.10
N LYS A 401 24.52 -3.83 17.77
CA LYS A 401 24.00 -2.46 17.77
C LYS A 401 24.11 -1.84 16.37
N PRO A 402 23.13 -1.02 15.94
CA PRO A 402 23.20 -0.33 14.66
C PRO A 402 24.39 0.63 14.59
N THR A 403 25.36 0.36 13.73
CA THR A 403 26.42 1.31 13.35
C THR A 403 25.94 2.20 12.18
N SER A 404 26.51 3.39 12.04
CA SER A 404 26.53 4.12 10.76
C SER A 404 27.45 3.38 9.78
N ASP A 405 27.29 3.62 8.48
CA ASP A 405 27.99 2.86 7.44
C ASP A 405 29.46 3.36 7.27
N PHE A 406 29.71 4.67 7.32
CA PHE A 406 31.07 5.23 7.26
C PHE A 406 31.27 6.57 7.99
N GLU A 407 32.53 6.99 8.12
CA GLU A 407 32.97 8.28 8.63
C GLU A 407 33.51 9.13 7.45
N TRP A 408 32.98 10.34 7.26
CA TRP A 408 33.39 11.25 6.19
C TRP A 408 34.48 12.20 6.70
N LEU A 409 35.73 11.86 6.38
CA LEU A 409 36.93 12.44 7.00
C LEU A 409 37.12 13.91 6.64
N ASN A 410 36.98 14.27 5.36
CA ASN A 410 37.11 15.66 4.90
C ASN A 410 35.86 16.53 5.16
N ALA A 411 34.80 15.97 5.76
CA ALA A 411 33.63 16.72 6.25
C ALA A 411 33.58 16.78 7.79
N GLY A 412 34.75 16.82 8.44
CA GLY A 412 34.86 16.94 9.90
C GLY A 412 34.63 15.64 10.67
N GLY A 413 34.84 14.47 10.06
CA GLY A 413 34.70 13.17 10.72
C GLY A 413 33.25 12.78 11.03
N ILE A 414 32.27 13.35 10.31
CA ILE A 414 30.85 13.04 10.56
C ILE A 414 30.54 11.58 10.20
N LYS A 415 29.74 10.92 11.04
CA LYS A 415 29.25 9.56 10.79
C LYS A 415 28.01 9.60 9.90
N VAL A 416 28.04 8.84 8.82
CA VAL A 416 27.08 8.88 7.71
C VAL A 416 26.43 7.51 7.49
N GLU A 417 25.13 7.52 7.26
CA GLU A 417 24.37 6.38 6.77
C GLU A 417 24.23 6.44 5.24
N LEU A 418 24.62 5.39 4.53
CA LEU A 418 24.45 5.24 3.08
C LEU A 418 23.18 4.46 2.77
N LYS A 419 22.33 4.92 1.86
CA LYS A 419 21.19 4.13 1.35
C LYS A 419 21.02 4.28 -0.16
N SER A 420 21.31 3.21 -0.90
CA SER A 420 21.04 3.14 -2.35
C SER A 420 19.56 2.81 -2.60
N THR A 421 18.86 3.61 -3.41
CA THR A 421 17.43 3.40 -3.69
C THR A 421 16.96 4.09 -4.97
N GLN A 422 15.67 3.98 -5.33
CA GLN A 422 15.07 4.64 -6.50
C GLN A 422 14.86 6.16 -6.25
N PRO A 423 14.85 7.01 -7.29
CA PRO A 423 14.62 8.46 -7.20
C PRO A 423 13.14 8.80 -6.93
N LYS A 424 12.59 8.25 -5.85
CA LYS A 424 11.21 8.42 -5.39
C LYS A 424 11.24 8.80 -3.92
N TYR A 425 10.59 9.92 -3.55
CA TYR A 425 10.59 10.42 -2.17
C TYR A 425 10.19 9.36 -1.15
N GLN A 426 9.15 8.58 -1.45
CA GLN A 426 8.66 7.55 -0.53
C GLN A 426 9.69 6.42 -0.32
N SER A 427 10.46 6.04 -1.34
CA SER A 427 11.55 5.07 -1.19
C SER A 427 12.62 5.63 -0.25
N VAL A 428 13.10 6.85 -0.51
CA VAL A 428 14.10 7.54 0.30
C VAL A 428 13.64 7.71 1.75
N LYS A 429 12.46 8.30 1.96
CA LYS A 429 11.81 8.45 3.27
C LYS A 429 11.78 7.13 4.03
N ASN A 430 11.29 6.06 3.39
CA ASN A 430 11.19 4.75 4.03
C ASN A 430 12.56 4.16 4.41
N HIS A 431 13.63 4.42 3.65
CA HIS A 431 14.98 3.98 4.02
C HIS A 431 15.55 4.77 5.20
N ILE A 432 15.43 6.10 5.19
CA ILE A 432 15.89 6.97 6.28
C ILE A 432 15.11 6.64 7.56
N GLN A 433 13.77 6.72 7.51
CA GLN A 433 12.89 6.53 8.65
C GLN A 433 13.13 5.19 9.36
N ARG A 434 13.25 4.08 8.59
CA ARG A 434 13.53 2.76 9.17
C ARG A 434 14.90 2.68 9.84
N SER A 435 15.93 3.31 9.28
CA SER A 435 17.27 3.28 9.89
C SER A 435 17.32 4.10 11.17
N VAL A 436 16.76 5.32 11.17
CA VAL A 436 16.67 6.19 12.35
C VAL A 436 15.87 5.53 13.47
N VAL A 437 14.66 5.04 13.21
CA VAL A 437 13.81 4.41 14.25
C VAL A 437 14.46 3.16 14.83
N LYS A 438 15.11 2.33 13.98
CA LYS A 438 15.85 1.14 14.47
C LYS A 438 17.06 1.52 15.33
N ALA A 439 17.78 2.58 14.96
CA ALA A 439 18.91 3.08 15.74
C ALA A 439 18.46 3.65 17.09
N GLN A 440 17.42 4.50 17.10
CA GLN A 440 16.84 5.08 18.32
C GLN A 440 16.39 4.01 19.31
N ALA A 441 15.75 2.94 18.84
CA ALA A 441 15.34 1.80 19.68
C ALA A 441 16.52 1.06 20.33
N ALA A 442 17.74 1.21 19.81
CA ALA A 442 18.98 0.66 20.36
C ALA A 442 19.84 1.70 21.10
N GLY A 443 19.32 2.92 21.33
CA GLY A 443 20.04 4.02 21.96
C GLY A 443 21.10 4.68 21.07
N VAL A 444 21.05 4.48 19.75
CA VAL A 444 21.99 5.05 18.78
C VAL A 444 21.31 6.16 17.97
N VAL A 445 21.99 7.30 17.82
CA VAL A 445 21.52 8.39 16.95
C VAL A 445 22.14 8.23 15.56
N LYS A 446 21.30 8.22 14.53
CA LYS A 446 21.69 8.34 13.12
C LYS A 446 21.13 9.63 12.55
N GLU A 447 22.00 10.53 12.13
CA GLU A 447 21.61 11.92 11.83
C GLU A 447 22.18 12.48 10.52
N ASN A 448 23.18 11.87 9.90
CA ASN A 448 23.73 12.31 8.61
C ASN A 448 23.49 11.18 7.59
N PHE A 449 22.85 11.46 6.46
CA PHE A 449 22.43 10.45 5.48
C PHE A 449 22.87 10.81 4.06
N ILE A 450 23.40 9.85 3.31
CA ILE A 450 23.61 9.96 1.86
C ILE A 450 22.74 8.94 1.13
N ILE A 451 22.01 9.43 0.13
CA ILE A 451 21.10 8.65 -0.69
C ILE A 451 21.72 8.48 -2.07
N ASP A 452 22.10 7.24 -2.42
CA ASP A 452 22.69 6.96 -3.73
C ASP A 452 21.62 6.55 -4.74
N LEU A 453 21.48 7.39 -5.77
CA LEU A 453 20.64 7.15 -6.92
C LEU A 453 21.42 6.50 -8.07
N GLY A 454 22.75 6.34 -7.98
CA GLY A 454 23.56 5.83 -9.09
C GLY A 454 23.37 6.70 -10.34
N ASP A 455 23.19 6.08 -11.51
CA ASP A 455 23.05 6.79 -12.79
C ASP A 455 21.67 7.47 -13.02
N ARG A 456 20.75 7.33 -12.05
CA ARG A 456 19.41 7.93 -12.12
C ARG A 456 19.46 9.40 -11.69
N GLN A 457 18.67 10.23 -12.37
CA GLN A 457 18.67 11.68 -12.15
C GLN A 457 17.92 12.08 -10.88
N LEU A 458 18.54 12.94 -10.09
CA LEU A 458 17.86 13.74 -9.07
C LEU A 458 16.99 14.81 -9.74
N SER A 459 15.68 14.80 -9.47
CA SER A 459 14.75 15.82 -9.93
C SER A 459 14.55 16.91 -8.88
N GLU A 460 14.26 18.15 -9.31
CA GLU A 460 13.89 19.23 -8.40
C GLU A 460 12.68 18.88 -7.53
N LYS A 461 11.69 18.13 -8.08
CA LYS A 461 10.54 17.61 -7.32
C LYS A 461 11.02 16.75 -6.15
N LEU A 462 12.00 15.88 -6.36
CA LEU A 462 12.56 15.04 -5.30
C LEU A 462 13.34 15.86 -4.27
N VAL A 463 14.15 16.85 -4.69
CA VAL A 463 14.85 17.77 -3.77
C VAL A 463 13.85 18.51 -2.87
N LYS A 464 12.85 19.17 -3.45
CA LYS A 464 11.79 19.89 -2.71
C LYS A 464 11.00 18.96 -1.77
N GLN A 465 10.72 17.73 -2.20
CA GLN A 465 10.06 16.73 -1.34
C GLN A 465 10.95 16.28 -0.17
N LEU A 466 12.27 16.13 -0.39
CA LEU A 466 13.24 15.73 0.63
C LEU A 466 13.60 16.86 1.59
N ALA A 467 13.56 18.13 1.18
CA ALA A 467 13.69 19.27 2.08
C ALA A 467 12.63 19.23 3.20
N LEU A 468 11.41 18.84 2.81
CA LEU A 468 10.29 18.60 3.74
C LEU A 468 10.37 17.27 4.50
N TYR A 469 11.45 16.48 4.41
CA TYR A 469 11.56 15.16 5.05
C TYR A 469 11.38 15.24 6.57
N ASN A 470 12.09 16.16 7.24
CA ASN A 470 12.05 16.33 8.69
C ASN A 470 10.67 16.78 9.18
N LEU A 471 10.00 17.66 8.42
CA LEU A 471 8.65 18.14 8.69
C LEU A 471 7.62 17.00 8.55
N ARG A 472 7.73 16.20 7.49
CA ARG A 472 6.83 15.07 7.16
C ARG A 472 7.12 13.79 7.97
N THR A 473 8.26 13.73 8.67
CA THR A 473 8.72 12.54 9.40
C THR A 473 9.29 12.91 10.78
N PRO A 474 8.50 13.58 11.65
CA PRO A 474 9.00 14.15 12.91
C PRO A 474 9.52 13.10 13.91
N SER A 475 9.06 11.84 13.80
CA SER A 475 9.55 10.72 14.61
C SER A 475 10.94 10.21 14.22
N ALA A 476 11.46 10.61 13.05
CA ALA A 476 12.71 10.11 12.49
C ALA A 476 13.54 11.23 11.85
N ARG A 477 13.63 12.37 12.55
CA ARG A 477 14.41 13.53 12.09
C ARG A 477 15.90 13.19 11.96
N ILE A 478 16.53 13.82 10.98
CA ILE A 478 17.96 13.76 10.71
C ILE A 478 18.52 15.18 10.65
N ARG A 479 19.83 15.33 10.85
CA ARG A 479 20.54 16.62 10.86
C ARG A 479 20.96 17.07 9.46
N ARG A 480 21.47 16.16 8.63
CA ARG A 480 21.93 16.47 7.25
C ARG A 480 21.57 15.34 6.27
N LEU A 481 21.26 15.72 5.04
CA LEU A 481 20.89 14.81 3.96
C LEU A 481 21.60 15.24 2.67
N TRP A 482 22.29 14.31 2.02
CA TRP A 482 22.77 14.51 0.65
C TRP A 482 22.21 13.42 -0.26
N VAL A 483 22.17 13.72 -1.56
CA VAL A 483 21.78 12.80 -2.62
C VAL A 483 22.91 12.74 -3.63
N MET A 484 23.42 11.53 -3.86
CA MET A 484 24.38 11.21 -4.92
C MET A 484 23.61 10.81 -6.18
N SER A 485 23.83 11.50 -7.28
CA SER A 485 23.14 11.30 -8.56
C SER A 485 24.12 11.52 -9.71
N ARG A 486 24.37 10.49 -10.52
CA ARG A 486 25.28 10.52 -11.70
C ARG A 486 26.71 11.00 -11.40
N GLY A 487 27.18 10.83 -10.17
CA GLY A 487 28.48 11.31 -9.70
C GLY A 487 28.45 12.66 -9.00
N GLU A 488 27.36 13.42 -9.13
CA GLU A 488 27.17 14.70 -8.45
C GLU A 488 26.54 14.48 -7.06
N LEU A 489 27.07 15.16 -6.03
CA LEU A 489 26.55 15.14 -4.68
C LEU A 489 25.82 16.47 -4.38
N VAL A 490 24.53 16.39 -4.04
CA VAL A 490 23.70 17.55 -3.71
C VAL A 490 23.26 17.47 -2.26
N GLU A 491 23.58 18.48 -1.45
CA GLU A 491 22.99 18.63 -0.11
C GLU A 491 21.54 19.11 -0.23
N VAL A 492 20.66 18.49 0.55
CA VAL A 492 19.25 18.89 0.65
C VAL A 492 19.06 19.64 1.96
N ASP A 493 18.68 20.92 1.86
CA ASP A 493 18.32 21.71 3.03
C ASP A 493 17.05 21.15 3.69
N LEU A 494 17.18 20.68 4.93
CA LEU A 494 16.11 20.07 5.71
C LEU A 494 15.31 21.06 6.56
N THR A 495 15.52 22.38 6.39
CA THR A 495 14.74 23.43 7.06
C THR A 495 13.35 23.61 6.46
N GLY A 496 13.14 23.19 5.20
CA GLY A 496 11.81 23.09 4.57
C GLY A 496 11.31 24.37 3.91
N THR A 497 12.21 25.16 3.32
CA THR A 497 11.94 26.33 2.47
C THR A 497 11.50 25.96 1.05
#